data_AF-A0A535U2C2-F1
#
_entry.id   AF-A0A535U2C2-F1
#
_cell.length_a   1.000
_cell.length_b   1.000
_cell.length_c   1.000
_cell.angle_alpha   90.00
_cell.angle_beta   90.00
_cell.angle_gamma   90.00
#
_symmetry.space_group_name_H-M   'P 1'
#
loop_
_entity.id
_entity.type
_entity.pdbx_description
1 polymer ?
#
loop_
_entity_poly.entity_id
_entity_poly.type
_entity_poly.pdbx_seq_one_letter_code
_entity_poly.pdbx_strand_id
1 'polypeptide(L)' 'MNRLSAARLGEMASGLQLELGDDELTRLLPMVQDLLDVAQILRQKQPGGIDHMGQRERPTDKSR' A
#
# COMPACT_ATOMS: atom_id res chain seq x y z
N MET A 1 -9.54 -5.96 9.02
CA MET A 1 -8.08 -5.94 8.79
C MET A 1 -7.39 -6.34 10.09
N ASN A 2 -6.24 -7.02 10.03
CA ASN A 2 -5.46 -7.29 11.25
C ASN A 2 -4.76 -6.00 11.69
N ARG A 3 -4.82 -5.72 12.99
CA ARG A 3 -4.17 -4.56 13.60
C ARG A 3 -2.66 -4.66 13.42
N LEU A 4 -2.02 -3.57 13.03
CA LEU A 4 -0.57 -3.44 12.94
C LEU A 4 0.05 -3.65 14.33
N SER A 5 1.02 -4.53 14.42
CA SER A 5 1.82 -4.75 15.63
C SER A 5 3.09 -3.91 15.60
N ALA A 6 3.62 -3.58 16.78
CA ALA A 6 4.89 -2.85 16.90
C ALA A 6 6.04 -3.62 16.25
N ALA A 7 6.07 -4.95 16.37
CA ALA A 7 7.06 -5.80 15.70
C ALA A 7 7.00 -5.65 14.18
N ARG A 8 5.79 -5.68 13.59
CA ARG A 8 5.64 -5.52 12.14
C ARG A 8 5.99 -4.10 11.68
N LEU A 9 5.70 -3.08 12.50
CA LEU A 9 6.13 -1.72 12.25
C LEU A 9 7.67 -1.59 12.29
N GLY A 10 8.32 -2.27 13.25
CA GLY A 10 9.78 -2.36 13.32
C GLY A 10 10.38 -2.97 12.05
N GLU A 11 9.83 -4.08 11.56
CA GLU A 11 10.27 -4.68 10.30
C GLU A 11 10.14 -3.72 9.10
N MET A 12 9.04 -2.94 9.04
CA MET A 12 8.86 -1.93 7.99
C MET A 12 9.89 -0.80 8.11
N ALA A 13 10.16 -0.33 9.33
CA ALA A 13 11.18 0.68 9.59
C ALA A 13 12.57 0.20 9.19
N SER A 14 12.94 -1.03 9.54
CA SER A 14 14.20 -1.65 9.11
C SER A 14 14.30 -1.76 7.59
N GLY A 15 13.21 -2.08 6.90
CA GLY A 15 13.16 -2.08 5.43
C GLY A 15 13.42 -0.71 4.79
N LEU A 16 13.18 0.38 5.54
CA LEU A 16 13.46 1.75 5.16
C LEU A 16 14.80 2.27 5.69
N GLN A 17 15.61 1.41 6.31
CA GLN A 17 16.87 1.78 6.97
C GLN A 17 16.66 2.84 8.08
N LEU A 18 15.50 2.79 8.74
CA LEU A 18 15.18 3.62 9.90
C LEU A 18 15.43 2.79 11.17
N GLU A 19 16.45 3.18 11.93
CA GLU A 19 16.69 2.62 13.26
C GLU A 19 15.78 3.34 14.27
N LEU A 20 14.66 2.68 14.61
CA LEU A 20 13.69 3.19 15.57
C LEU A 20 13.67 2.30 16.82
N GLY A 21 13.71 2.93 17.99
CA GLY A 21 13.53 2.27 19.27
C GLY A 21 12.06 2.00 19.60
N ASP A 22 11.82 1.20 20.64
CA ASP A 22 10.47 0.77 21.06
C ASP A 22 9.54 1.96 21.39
N ASP A 23 10.07 3.02 22.01
CA ASP A 23 9.32 4.23 22.34
C ASP A 23 8.88 5.00 21.08
N GLU A 24 9.73 5.04 20.06
CA GLU A 24 9.44 5.69 18.78
C GLU A 24 8.42 4.88 17.99
N LEU A 25 8.61 3.56 17.92
CA LEU A 25 7.66 2.63 17.31
C LEU A 25 6.28 2.73 17.96
N THR A 26 6.24 2.80 19.30
CA THR A 26 4.98 2.94 20.05
C THR A 26 4.25 4.23 19.71
N ARG A 27 4.97 5.35 19.56
CA ARG A 27 4.38 6.63 19.15
C ARG A 27 3.92 6.64 17.70
N LEU A 28 4.67 5.98 16.81
CA LEU A 28 4.37 5.91 15.38
C LEU A 28 3.20 4.98 15.04
N LEU A 29 3.04 3.90 15.82
CA LEU A 29 2.05 2.85 15.60
C LEU A 29 0.63 3.37 15.30
N PRO A 30 0.00 4.26 16.10
CA PRO A 30 -1.34 4.74 15.80
C PRO A 30 -1.42 5.48 14.47
N MET A 31 -0.44 6.33 14.14
CA MET A 31 -0.44 7.10 12.89
C MET A 31 -0.32 6.20 11.66
N VAL A 32 0.55 5.18 11.72
CA VAL A 32 0.72 4.23 10.60
C VAL A 32 -0.52 3.33 10.47
N GLN A 33 -1.13 2.93 11.58
CA GLN A 33 -2.39 2.19 11.57
C GLN A 33 -3.50 2.98 10.87
N ASP A 34 -3.70 4.24 11.25
CA ASP A 34 -4.73 5.12 10.65
C ASP A 34 -4.51 5.30 9.14
N LEU A 35 -3.25 5.48 8.72
CA LEU A 35 -2.91 5.58 7.29
C LEU A 35 -3.27 4.31 6.52
N LEU A 36 -2.96 3.14 7.07
CA LEU A 36 -3.29 1.85 6.46
C LEU A 36 -4.81 1.64 6.35
N ASP A 37 -5.56 2.08 7.36
CA ASP A 37 -7.02 2.00 7.36
C ASP A 37 -7.63 2.92 6.29
N VAL A 38 -7.13 4.16 6.16
CA VAL A 38 -7.55 5.08 5.09
C VAL A 38 -7.22 4.51 3.71
N ALA A 39 -6.01 3.97 3.52
CA ALA A 39 -5.61 3.36 2.26
C ALA A 39 -6.51 2.18 1.87
N GLN A 40 -6.94 1.38 2.84
CA GLN A 40 -7.90 0.30 2.62
C GLN A 40 -9.26 0.83 2.19
N ILE A 41 -9.78 1.86 2.86
CA ILE A 41 -11.05 2.49 2.49
C ILE A 41 -10.98 3.00 1.04
N LEU A 42 -9.89 3.67 0.67
CA LEU A 42 -9.69 4.17 -0.69
C LEU A 42 -9.65 3.04 -1.72
N ARG A 43 -8.99 1.92 -1.40
CA ARG A 43 -8.97 0.73 -2.26
C ARG A 43 -10.35 0.13 -2.45
N GLN A 44 -11.15 0.04 -1.39
CA GLN A 44 -12.52 -0.50 -1.46
C GLN A 44 -13.49 0.45 -2.18
N LYS A 45 -13.25 1.77 -2.10
CA LYS A 45 -14.04 2.79 -2.80
C LYS A 45 -13.73 2.92 -4.30
N GLN A 46 -12.76 2.17 -4.83
CA GLN A 46 -12.53 2.04 -6.28
C GLN A 46 -13.14 0.73 -6.79
N PRO A 47 -14.44 0.67 -7.12
CA PRO A 47 -15.01 -0.43 -7.88
C PRO A 47 -14.65 -0.24 -9.36
N GLY A 48 -13.43 -0.60 -9.73
CA GLY A 48 -12.92 -0.47 -11.09
C GLY A 48 -11.41 -0.51 -11.05
N GLY A 49 -10.84 -1.62 -11.54
CA GLY A 49 -9.43 -1.93 -11.41
C GLY A 49 -8.53 -0.80 -11.86
N ILE A 50 -7.36 -0.75 -11.24
CA ILE A 50 -6.18 -0.25 -11.95
C ILE A 50 -5.90 -1.33 -13.01
N ASP A 51 -6.71 -1.34 -14.08
CA ASP A 51 -6.47 -2.15 -15.26
C ASP A 51 -5.04 -1.85 -15.68
N HIS A 52 -4.25 -2.92 -15.68
CA HIS A 52 -2.86 -2.89 -16.06
C HIS A 52 -2.70 -2.06 -17.33
N MET A 53 -1.99 -0.94 -17.22
CA MET A 53 -1.46 -0.22 -18.37
C MET A 53 -0.58 -1.18 -19.16
N GLY A 54 -1.16 -1.86 -20.13
CA GLY A 54 -0.44 -2.78 -20.98
C GLY A 54 -1.36 -3.83 -21.55
N GLN A 55 -2.26 -3.43 -22.45
CA GLN A 55 -2.44 -4.03 -23.78
C GLN A 55 -3.25 -3.04 -24.66
N ARG A 56 -2.54 -2.09 -25.29
CA ARG A 56 -3.06 -1.46 -26.51
C ARG A 56 -2.92 -2.49 -27.63
N GLU A 57 -3.95 -3.31 -27.84
CA GLU A 57 -4.07 -4.02 -29.11
C GLU A 57 -4.31 -2.98 -30.21
N ARG A 58 -3.30 -2.81 -31.08
CA ARG A 58 -3.46 -2.05 -32.31
C ARG A 58 -4.47 -2.78 -33.20
N PRO A 59 -5.48 -2.11 -33.77
CA PRO A 59 -6.24 -2.73 -34.86
C PRO A 59 -5.25 -2.93 -36.02
N THR A 60 -5.01 -4.19 -36.41
CA THR A 60 -4.37 -4.45 -37.68
C THR A 60 -5.39 -4.14 -38.76
N ASP A 61 -5.15 -3.02 -39.44
CA ASP A 61 -5.79 -2.66 -40.70
C ASP A 61 -5.55 -3.80 -41.70
N LYS A 62 -6.59 -4.60 -41.98
CA LYS A 62 -6.60 -5.47 -43.15
C LYS A 62 -7.02 -4.61 -44.33
N SER A 63 -6.03 -4.01 -44.97
CA SER A 63 -6.16 -3.44 -46.31
C SER A 63 -6.75 -4.48 -47.26
N ARG A 64 -7.78 -4.06 -47.98
CA ARG A 64 -8.56 -4.86 -48.93
C ARG A 64 -8.04 -4.67 -50.35
#